data_AF-A0A534VB93-F1
#
_entry.id   AF-A0A534VB93-F1
#
_cell.length_a   1.000
_cell.length_b   1.000
_cell.length_c   1.000
_cell.angle_alpha   90.00
_cell.angle_beta   90.00
_cell.angle_gamma   90.00
#
_symmetry.space_group_name_H-M   'P 1'
#
loop_
_entity.id
_entity.type
_entity.pdbx_description
1 polymer ?
#
loop_
_entity_poly.entity_id
_entity_poly.type
_entity_poly.pdbx_seq_one_letter_code
_entity_poly.pdbx_strand_id
1 'polypeptide(L)'
;MAEPAKIVTGIGKAKLHRILVRGYDLNKELAGKITFTDMTSLILRGRLPTADEAKMLDALLIILVEHGMVSHVIAARLIYHCTPEAIQAEVAAALCGAGSVHLGSSEWSAKMLTEALPPDTQNPDFDAVAASIMDDYSKRKQRMPGIGHRTHAEGDPRADALFGIAKGTGVYGK
;
A
#
# COMPACT_ATOMS: atom_id res chain seq x y z
N MET A 1 -20.69 -1.87 35.91
CA MET A 1 -20.14 -1.21 34.70
C MET A 1 -18.92 -2.01 34.29
N ALA A 2 -18.83 -2.46 33.04
CA ALA A 2 -17.63 -3.13 32.54
C ALA A 2 -16.46 -2.13 32.57
N GLU A 3 -15.25 -2.59 32.89
CA GLU A 3 -14.07 -1.72 32.82
C GLU A 3 -13.89 -1.17 31.40
N PRO A 4 -13.59 0.13 31.25
CA PRO A 4 -13.35 0.72 29.94
C PRO A 4 -12.17 0.04 29.25
N ALA A 5 -12.32 -0.25 27.95
CA ALA A 5 -11.28 -0.88 27.17
C ALA A 5 -9.97 -0.07 27.22
N LYS A 6 -8.89 -0.71 27.64
CA LYS A 6 -7.58 -0.08 27.74
C LYS A 6 -6.99 0.14 26.34
N ILE A 7 -6.73 1.38 25.98
CA ILE A 7 -6.01 1.72 24.75
C ILE A 7 -4.55 1.28 24.91
N VAL A 8 -4.09 0.38 24.03
CA VAL A 8 -2.72 -0.15 24.01
C VAL A 8 -2.09 0.04 22.64
N THR A 9 -0.76 0.10 22.57
CA THR A 9 -0.01 0.16 21.31
C THR A 9 1.28 -0.64 21.40
N GLY A 10 1.62 -1.31 20.30
CA GLY A 10 2.93 -1.93 20.06
C GLY A 10 3.82 -1.13 19.11
N ILE A 11 3.39 0.06 18.69
CA ILE A 11 4.07 0.85 17.65
C ILE A 11 5.08 1.82 18.26
N GLY A 12 4.69 2.61 19.25
CA GLY A 12 5.53 3.68 19.77
C GLY A 12 5.39 3.90 21.27
N LYS A 13 6.48 4.28 21.94
CA LYS A 13 6.46 4.66 23.35
C LYS A 13 7.51 5.72 23.67
N ALA A 14 7.06 6.89 24.09
CA ALA A 14 7.94 7.89 24.70
C ALA A 14 8.31 7.46 26.13
N LYS A 15 9.59 7.58 26.49
CA LYS A 15 10.14 7.42 27.85
C LYS A 15 10.98 8.64 28.19
N LEU A 16 11.32 8.83 29.46
CA LEU A 16 12.06 10.00 29.96
C LEU A 16 13.33 10.34 29.16
N HIS A 17 14.07 9.33 28.68
CA HIS A 17 15.36 9.52 28.00
C HIS A 17 15.45 8.88 26.61
N ARG A 18 14.34 8.37 26.06
CA ARG A 18 14.31 7.73 24.74
C ARG A 18 12.90 7.63 24.18
N ILE A 19 12.80 7.60 22.86
CA ILE A 19 11.56 7.32 22.14
C ILE A 19 11.73 5.95 21.48
N LEU A 20 10.80 5.03 21.74
CA LEU A 20 10.81 3.72 21.12
C LEU A 20 9.84 3.68 19.94
N VAL A 21 10.28 3.11 18.82
CA VAL A 21 9.45 2.78 17.66
C VAL A 21 9.66 1.31 17.32
N ARG A 22 8.61 0.49 17.46
CA ARG A 22 8.65 -0.98 17.23
C ARG A 22 9.83 -1.67 17.95
N GLY A 23 10.22 -1.15 19.12
CA GLY A 23 11.32 -1.67 19.94
C GLY A 23 12.67 -0.97 19.73
N TYR A 24 12.87 -0.25 18.63
CA TYR A 24 14.09 0.51 18.34
C TYR A 24 14.09 1.87 19.03
N ASP A 25 15.24 2.34 19.50
CA ASP A 25 15.45 3.72 19.95
C ASP A 25 15.49 4.67 18.75
N LEU A 26 14.46 5.51 18.60
CA LEU A 26 14.33 6.46 17.50
C LEU A 26 15.56 7.34 17.33
N ASN A 27 16.11 7.85 18.43
CA ASN A 27 17.18 8.84 18.38
C ASN A 27 18.55 8.20 18.12
N LYS A 28 18.75 6.96 18.60
CA LYS A 28 20.05 6.27 18.51
C LYS A 28 20.14 5.29 17.35
N GLU A 29 19.04 4.68 16.94
CA GLU A 29 19.04 3.56 15.99
C GLU A 29 18.37 3.89 14.66
N LEU A 30 17.44 4.86 14.61
CA LEU A 30 16.67 5.15 13.40
C LEU A 30 16.99 6.50 12.76
N ALA A 31 16.95 7.60 13.53
CA ALA A 31 17.09 8.96 13.00
C ALA A 31 18.45 9.15 12.31
N GLY A 32 18.42 9.56 11.03
CA GLY A 32 19.61 9.73 10.19
C GLY A 32 20.29 8.42 9.74
N LYS A 33 19.72 7.26 10.06
CA LYS A 33 20.27 5.93 9.74
C LYS A 33 19.41 5.12 8.77
N ILE A 34 18.12 5.42 8.70
CA ILE A 34 17.17 4.78 7.80
C ILE A 34 16.41 5.82 6.98
N THR A 35 15.79 5.39 5.89
CA THR A 35 14.96 6.24 5.04
C THR A 35 13.52 6.34 5.55
N PHE A 36 12.76 7.27 4.97
CA PHE A 36 11.32 7.35 5.23
C PHE A 36 10.59 6.04 4.84
N THR A 37 11.02 5.42 3.75
CA THR A 37 10.50 4.14 3.26
C THR A 37 10.78 3.00 4.24
N ASP A 38 11.97 2.95 4.81
CA ASP A 38 12.32 1.98 5.86
C ASP A 38 11.45 2.15 7.11
N MET A 39 11.25 3.40 7.54
CA MET A 39 10.38 3.71 8.69
C MET A 39 8.93 3.29 8.41
N THR A 40 8.45 3.55 7.18
CA THR A 40 7.10 3.14 6.75
C THR A 40 6.94 1.62 6.82
N SER A 41 7.91 0.88 6.27
CA SER A 41 7.94 -0.59 6.36
C SER A 41 7.99 -1.07 7.81
N LEU A 42 8.81 -0.46 8.66
CA LEU A 42 8.91 -0.79 10.08
C LEU A 42 7.58 -0.59 10.81
N ILE A 43 6.90 0.53 10.59
CA ILE A 43 5.61 0.82 11.22
C ILE A 43 4.54 -0.19 10.79
N LEU A 44 4.47 -0.49 9.49
CA LEU A 44 3.44 -1.37 8.92
C LEU A 44 3.70 -2.86 9.24
N ARG A 45 4.94 -3.32 9.08
CA ARG A 45 5.31 -4.75 9.15
C ARG A 45 5.95 -5.16 10.46
N GLY A 46 6.36 -4.19 11.29
CA GLY A 46 7.04 -4.46 12.56
C GLY A 46 8.51 -4.85 12.44
N ARG A 47 9.09 -4.83 11.23
CA ARG A 47 10.52 -5.06 10.98
C ARG A 47 11.05 -4.13 9.91
N LEU A 48 12.36 -3.87 9.94
CA LEU A 48 13.03 -3.17 8.86
C LEU A 48 12.97 -4.02 7.56
N PRO A 49 12.86 -3.38 6.39
CA PRO A 49 12.92 -4.08 5.12
C PRO A 49 14.35 -4.54 4.82
N THR A 50 14.49 -5.54 3.95
CA THR A 50 15.76 -5.75 3.25
C THR A 50 16.00 -4.62 2.24
N ALA A 51 17.23 -4.48 1.71
CA ALA A 51 17.53 -3.46 0.71
C ALA A 51 16.64 -3.60 -0.55
N ASP A 52 16.37 -4.83 -0.98
CA ASP A 52 15.49 -5.12 -2.12
C ASP A 52 14.02 -4.80 -1.83
N GLU A 53 13.53 -5.15 -0.63
CA GLU A 53 12.18 -4.78 -0.20
C GLU A 53 12.03 -3.25 -0.09
N ALA A 54 13.05 -2.56 0.43
CA ALA A 54 13.05 -1.10 0.57
C ALA A 54 12.96 -0.44 -0.81
N LYS A 55 13.78 -0.89 -1.77
CA LYS A 55 13.77 -0.37 -3.14
C LYS A 55 12.42 -0.61 -3.83
N MET A 56 11.81 -1.78 -3.65
CA MET A 56 10.49 -2.07 -4.22
C MET A 56 9.40 -1.22 -3.56
N LEU A 57 9.42 -1.10 -2.23
CA LEU A 57 8.45 -0.28 -1.50
C LEU A 57 8.56 1.20 -1.87
N ASP A 58 9.78 1.71 -2.03
CA ASP A 58 10.02 3.10 -2.44
C ASP A 58 9.41 3.38 -3.82
N ALA A 59 9.63 2.48 -4.78
CA ALA A 59 9.04 2.58 -6.11
C ALA A 59 7.50 2.56 -6.10
N LEU A 60 6.90 1.70 -5.26
CA LEU A 60 5.45 1.65 -5.07
C LEU A 60 4.91 2.95 -4.49
N LEU A 61 5.58 3.50 -3.47
CA LEU A 61 5.19 4.76 -2.85
C LEU A 61 5.27 5.90 -3.87
N ILE A 62 6.36 6.00 -4.63
CA ILE A 62 6.57 7.04 -5.65
C ILE A 62 5.45 7.05 -6.70
N ILE A 63 5.10 5.88 -7.25
CA ILE A 63 4.05 5.78 -8.28
C ILE A 63 2.66 6.19 -7.76
N LEU A 64 2.43 6.10 -6.45
CA LEU A 64 1.17 6.45 -5.81
C LEU A 64 1.06 7.91 -5.37
N VAL A 65 2.14 8.70 -5.39
CA VAL A 65 2.15 10.07 -4.88
C VAL A 65 1.18 10.98 -5.65
N GLU A 66 1.10 10.85 -6.98
CA GLU A 66 0.32 11.77 -7.82
C GLU A 66 -0.27 11.06 -9.04
N HIS A 67 -1.49 11.44 -9.41
CA HIS A 67 -2.21 10.95 -10.58
C HIS A 67 -3.14 11.99 -11.24
N GLY A 68 -2.81 13.27 -11.10
CA GLY A 68 -3.54 14.39 -11.67
C GLY A 68 -4.88 14.68 -10.96
N MET A 69 -5.81 15.28 -11.69
CA MET A 69 -7.07 15.80 -11.14
C MET A 69 -8.13 14.69 -10.94
N VAL A 70 -7.82 13.74 -10.07
CA VAL A 70 -8.75 12.70 -9.62
C VAL A 70 -9.72 13.24 -8.56
N SER A 71 -10.81 12.52 -8.31
CA SER A 71 -11.95 12.99 -7.49
C SER A 71 -11.55 13.50 -6.10
N HIS A 72 -10.64 12.83 -5.40
CA HIS A 72 -10.17 13.26 -4.08
C HIS A 72 -9.29 14.52 -4.13
N VAL A 73 -8.53 14.73 -5.19
CA VAL A 73 -7.78 15.98 -5.40
C VAL A 73 -8.76 17.15 -5.61
N ILE A 74 -9.83 16.93 -6.37
CA ILE A 74 -10.90 17.92 -6.55
C ILE A 74 -11.55 18.26 -5.20
N ALA A 75 -11.89 17.24 -4.40
CA ALA A 75 -12.48 17.42 -3.08
C ALA A 75 -11.57 18.25 -2.16
N ALA A 76 -10.27 17.92 -2.09
CA ALA A 76 -9.29 18.67 -1.32
C ALA A 76 -9.28 20.16 -1.70
N ARG A 77 -9.21 20.45 -3.01
CA ARG A 77 -9.14 21.81 -3.54
C ARG A 77 -10.40 22.63 -3.27
N LEU A 78 -11.58 22.00 -3.28
CA LEU A 78 -12.82 22.67 -2.90
C LEU A 78 -12.82 23.08 -1.43
N ILE A 79 -12.30 22.24 -0.53
CA ILE A 79 -12.16 22.58 0.89
C ILE A 79 -11.11 23.67 1.10
N TYR A 80 -9.96 23.57 0.43
CA TYR A 80 -8.92 24.61 0.44
C TYR A 80 -9.45 25.98 0.06
N HIS A 81 -10.30 26.04 -0.99
CA HIS A 81 -10.88 27.29 -1.45
C HIS A 81 -11.76 27.98 -0.40
N CYS A 82 -12.32 27.21 0.54
CA CYS A 82 -13.13 27.75 1.64
C CYS A 82 -12.30 28.13 2.87
N THR A 83 -11.18 27.43 3.13
CA THR A 83 -10.39 27.57 4.36
C THR A 83 -8.91 27.22 4.11
N PRO A 84 -8.14 28.10 3.44
CA PRO A 84 -6.76 27.80 3.01
C PRO A 84 -5.77 27.64 4.18
N GLU A 85 -6.08 28.20 5.35
CA GLU A 85 -5.29 28.07 6.57
C GLU A 85 -5.42 26.68 7.24
N ALA A 86 -6.41 25.88 6.84
CA ALA A 86 -6.70 24.56 7.42
C ALA A 86 -6.28 23.42 6.47
N ILE A 87 -4.99 23.34 6.14
CA ILE A 87 -4.43 22.29 5.25
C ILE A 87 -4.80 20.86 5.71
N GLN A 88 -4.86 20.61 7.02
CA GLN A 88 -5.29 19.32 7.55
C GLN A 88 -6.74 18.95 7.14
N ALA A 89 -7.62 19.93 6.95
CA ALA A 89 -9.01 19.71 6.57
C ALA A 89 -9.13 19.31 5.09
N GLU A 90 -8.37 19.94 4.19
CA GLU A 90 -8.33 19.52 2.77
C GLU A 90 -7.73 18.11 2.62
N VAL A 91 -6.68 17.78 3.38
CA VAL A 91 -6.08 16.44 3.38
C VAL A 91 -7.09 15.42 3.89
N ALA A 92 -7.78 15.71 4.99
CA ALA A 92 -8.83 14.85 5.52
C ALA A 92 -9.96 14.64 4.49
N ALA A 93 -10.40 15.70 3.80
CA ALA A 93 -11.42 15.60 2.77
C ALA A 93 -10.99 14.73 1.58
N ALA A 94 -9.73 14.83 1.15
CA ALA A 94 -9.17 13.93 0.14
C ALA A 94 -9.19 12.47 0.61
N LEU A 95 -8.73 12.22 1.84
CA LEU A 95 -8.62 10.88 2.43
C LEU A 95 -9.98 10.23 2.66
N CYS A 96 -11.04 11.00 2.94
CA CYS A 96 -12.40 10.47 3.02
C CYS A 96 -12.90 9.86 1.70
N GLY A 97 -12.28 10.18 0.56
CA GLY A 97 -12.53 9.57 -0.74
C GLY A 97 -11.73 8.28 -1.02
N ALA A 98 -10.78 7.92 -0.15
CA ALA A 98 -10.01 6.69 -0.25
C ALA A 98 -10.82 5.50 0.26
N GLY A 99 -11.05 4.47 -0.57
CA GLY A 99 -11.87 3.33 -0.19
C GLY A 99 -11.93 2.21 -1.22
N SER A 100 -12.94 1.36 -1.14
CA SER A 100 -13.03 0.14 -1.96
C SER A 100 -13.13 0.40 -3.47
N VAL A 101 -13.77 1.51 -3.87
CA VAL A 101 -13.95 1.91 -5.27
C VAL A 101 -12.73 2.65 -5.83
N HIS A 102 -12.03 3.41 -4.97
CA HIS A 102 -10.90 4.25 -5.36
C HIS A 102 -9.74 4.03 -4.39
N LEU A 103 -8.58 3.61 -4.90
CA LEU A 103 -7.39 3.09 -4.17
C LEU A 103 -7.51 1.65 -3.65
N GLY A 104 -8.72 1.11 -3.43
CA GLY A 104 -8.91 -0.26 -2.93
C GLY A 104 -8.66 -1.38 -3.95
N SER A 105 -8.56 -1.07 -5.25
CA SER A 105 -8.37 -2.09 -6.31
C SER A 105 -7.08 -2.89 -6.15
N SER A 106 -6.02 -2.28 -5.61
CA SER A 106 -4.76 -2.96 -5.32
C SER A 106 -4.91 -3.98 -4.19
N GLU A 107 -5.66 -3.66 -3.13
CA GLU A 107 -5.98 -4.58 -2.04
C GLU A 107 -6.79 -5.78 -2.55
N TRP A 108 -7.81 -5.53 -3.37
CA TRP A 108 -8.60 -6.62 -3.97
C TRP A 108 -7.76 -7.53 -4.88
N SER A 109 -6.83 -6.96 -5.64
CA SER A 109 -5.91 -7.72 -6.48
C SER A 109 -4.96 -8.57 -5.64
N ALA A 110 -4.39 -7.99 -4.58
CA ALA A 110 -3.52 -8.71 -3.66
C ALA A 110 -4.23 -9.85 -2.93
N LYS A 111 -5.46 -9.63 -2.46
CA LYS A 111 -6.29 -10.67 -1.82
C LYS A 111 -6.57 -11.82 -2.77
N MET A 112 -7.08 -11.52 -3.97
CA MET A 112 -7.35 -12.52 -5.00
C MET A 112 -6.10 -13.37 -5.30
N LEU A 113 -4.94 -12.74 -5.50
CA LEU A 113 -3.70 -13.47 -5.78
C LEU A 113 -3.22 -14.29 -4.58
N THR A 114 -3.31 -13.77 -3.36
CA THR A 114 -2.87 -14.49 -2.14
C THR A 114 -3.78 -15.68 -1.82
N GLU A 115 -5.09 -15.54 -2.08
CA GLU A 115 -6.06 -16.63 -1.91
C GLU A 115 -5.85 -17.74 -2.96
N ALA A 116 -5.55 -17.37 -4.20
CA ALA A 116 -5.33 -18.32 -5.29
C ALA A 116 -3.93 -18.96 -5.28
N LEU A 117 -2.93 -18.26 -4.76
CA LEU A 117 -1.54 -18.71 -4.62
C LEU A 117 -1.07 -18.48 -3.17
N PRO A 118 -1.47 -19.34 -2.22
CA PRO A 118 -0.97 -19.29 -0.85
C PRO A 118 0.57 -19.38 -0.82
N PRO A 119 1.26 -18.76 0.16
CA PRO A 119 2.73 -18.71 0.22
C PRO A 119 3.44 -20.06 0.21
N ASP A 120 2.79 -21.12 0.71
CA ASP A 120 3.36 -22.47 0.79
C ASP A 120 3.14 -23.31 -0.49
N THR A 121 2.57 -22.71 -1.54
CA THR A 121 2.30 -23.40 -2.82
C THR A 121 3.59 -23.72 -3.53
N GLN A 122 3.86 -25.02 -3.76
CA GLN A 122 5.04 -25.48 -4.48
C GLN A 122 4.69 -25.80 -5.93
N ASN A 123 5.52 -25.31 -6.86
CA ASN A 123 5.41 -25.54 -8.31
C ASN A 123 3.97 -25.36 -8.83
N PRO A 124 3.34 -24.19 -8.62
CA PRO A 124 1.99 -23.95 -9.12
C PRO A 124 1.93 -24.03 -10.64
N ASP A 125 0.87 -24.65 -11.15
CA ASP A 125 0.47 -24.50 -12.54
C ASP A 125 -0.25 -23.14 -12.68
N PHE A 126 0.50 -22.12 -13.09
CA PHE A 126 -0.01 -20.75 -13.21
C PHE A 126 -1.15 -20.62 -14.22
N ASP A 127 -1.14 -21.42 -15.30
CA ASP A 127 -2.19 -21.38 -16.31
C ASP A 127 -3.50 -21.94 -15.74
N ALA A 128 -3.42 -23.06 -15.01
CA ALA A 128 -4.58 -23.65 -14.34
C ALA A 128 -5.15 -22.71 -13.26
N VAL A 129 -4.28 -22.08 -12.45
CA VAL A 129 -4.69 -21.11 -11.43
C VAL A 129 -5.37 -19.91 -12.09
N ALA A 130 -4.76 -19.31 -13.12
CA ALA A 130 -5.33 -18.17 -13.82
C ALA A 130 -6.67 -18.51 -14.46
N ALA A 131 -6.80 -19.68 -15.10
CA ALA A 131 -8.06 -20.16 -15.66
C ALA A 131 -9.15 -20.29 -14.59
N SER A 132 -8.82 -20.85 -13.43
CA SER A 132 -9.75 -20.99 -12.30
C SER A 132 -10.25 -19.63 -11.78
N ILE A 133 -9.35 -18.64 -11.64
CA ILE A 133 -9.73 -17.29 -11.22
C ILE A 133 -10.66 -16.65 -12.26
N MET A 134 -10.30 -16.73 -13.55
CA MET A 134 -11.10 -16.19 -14.65
C MET A 134 -12.51 -16.80 -14.69
N ASP A 135 -12.62 -18.12 -14.54
CA ASP A 135 -13.89 -18.84 -14.53
C ASP A 135 -14.78 -18.41 -13.36
N ASP A 136 -14.21 -18.25 -12.17
CA ASP A 136 -14.96 -17.83 -10.99
C ASP A 136 -15.51 -16.41 -11.11
N TYR A 137 -14.67 -15.44 -11.50
CA TYR A 137 -15.13 -14.06 -11.74
C TYR A 137 -16.15 -13.97 -12.87
N SER A 138 -16.00 -14.79 -13.92
CA SER A 138 -16.96 -14.91 -15.03
C SER A 138 -18.31 -15.43 -14.55
N LYS A 139 -18.34 -16.53 -13.78
CA LYS A 139 -19.57 -17.11 -13.19
C LYS A 139 -20.29 -16.11 -12.29
N ARG A 140 -19.53 -15.36 -11.48
CA ARG A 140 -20.04 -14.29 -10.61
C ARG A 140 -20.44 -13.02 -11.38
N LYS A 141 -20.11 -12.91 -12.67
CA LYS A 141 -20.29 -11.72 -13.51
C LYS A 141 -19.65 -10.47 -12.91
N GLN A 142 -18.50 -10.64 -12.26
CA GLN A 142 -17.77 -9.56 -11.61
C GLN A 142 -16.53 -9.19 -12.43
N ARG A 143 -16.13 -7.91 -12.35
CA ARG A 143 -14.86 -7.46 -12.92
C ARG A 143 -13.70 -8.01 -12.08
N MET A 144 -12.67 -8.48 -12.76
CA MET A 144 -11.46 -8.96 -12.09
C MET A 144 -10.65 -7.77 -11.54
N PRO A 145 -10.31 -7.75 -10.26
CA PRO A 145 -9.43 -6.75 -9.68
C PRO A 145 -8.08 -6.73 -10.40
N GLY A 146 -7.56 -5.52 -10.65
CA GLY A 146 -6.23 -5.33 -11.24
C GLY A 146 -6.15 -5.51 -12.75
N ILE A 147 -7.21 -5.99 -13.40
CA ILE A 147 -7.25 -6.19 -14.85
C ILE A 147 -8.17 -5.17 -15.54
N GLY A 148 -7.65 -4.57 -16.60
CA GLY A 148 -8.34 -3.62 -17.46
C GLY A 148 -7.99 -2.16 -17.13
N HIS A 149 -7.77 -1.37 -18.18
CA HIS A 149 -7.44 0.05 -18.03
C HIS A 149 -8.13 0.87 -19.13
N ARG A 150 -8.81 1.97 -18.75
CA ARG A 150 -9.54 2.83 -19.71
C ARG A 150 -8.62 3.58 -20.66
N THR A 151 -7.53 4.16 -20.14
CA THR A 151 -6.56 4.94 -20.93
C THR A 151 -5.45 4.06 -21.54
N HIS A 152 -4.78 3.26 -20.72
CA HIS A 152 -3.70 2.35 -21.09
C HIS A 152 -4.20 0.97 -21.53
N ALA A 153 -5.06 0.92 -22.55
CA ALA A 153 -5.65 -0.33 -23.03
C ALA A 153 -4.60 -1.35 -23.54
N GLU A 154 -3.45 -0.86 -24.00
CA GLU A 154 -2.34 -1.66 -24.51
C GLU A 154 -1.29 -2.03 -23.44
N GLY A 155 -1.45 -1.54 -22.20
CA GLY A 155 -0.50 -1.75 -21.11
C GLY A 155 -0.20 -0.46 -20.36
N ASP A 156 -0.26 -0.52 -19.02
CA ASP A 156 0.07 0.61 -18.16
C ASP A 156 1.60 0.73 -18.00
N PRO A 157 2.23 1.83 -18.43
CA PRO A 157 3.68 1.99 -18.37
C PRO A 157 4.23 1.92 -16.93
N ARG A 158 3.40 2.22 -15.93
CA ARG A 158 3.80 2.10 -14.52
C ARG A 158 3.91 0.64 -14.09
N ALA A 159 3.02 -0.21 -14.60
CA ALA A 159 3.08 -1.65 -14.33
C ALA A 159 4.38 -2.23 -14.92
N ASP A 160 4.73 -1.87 -16.15
CA ASP A 160 5.98 -2.30 -16.79
C ASP A 160 7.22 -1.84 -16.01
N ALA A 161 7.23 -0.58 -15.56
CA ALA A 161 8.30 -0.05 -14.72
C ALA A 161 8.43 -0.82 -13.40
N LEU A 162 7.31 -1.07 -12.70
CA LEU A 162 7.30 -1.82 -11.44
C LEU A 162 7.75 -3.27 -11.65
N PHE A 163 7.33 -3.95 -12.72
CA PHE A 163 7.81 -5.29 -13.04
C PHE A 163 9.30 -5.30 -13.38
N GLY A 164 9.81 -4.28 -14.07
CA GLY A 164 11.24 -4.11 -14.32
C GLY A 164 12.03 -3.96 -13.02
N ILE A 165 11.56 -3.11 -12.11
CA ILE A 165 12.17 -2.93 -10.79
C ILE A 165 12.10 -4.23 -9.99
N ALA A 166 10.94 -4.88 -9.96
CA ALA A 166 10.74 -6.13 -9.23
C ALA A 166 11.65 -7.25 -9.72
N LYS A 167 11.95 -7.33 -11.03
CA LYS A 167 12.91 -8.29 -11.59
C LYS A 167 14.36 -7.94 -11.24
N GLY A 168 14.65 -6.66 -11.10
CA GLY A 168 15.96 -6.16 -10.66
C GLY A 168 16.16 -6.20 -9.14
N THR A 169 15.09 -6.40 -8.37
CA THR A 169 15.12 -6.72 -6.93
C THR A 169 14.84 -8.21 -6.77
N GLY A 170 15.28 -8.86 -5.69
CA GLY A 170 15.03 -10.29 -5.51
C GLY A 170 13.56 -10.66 -5.19
N VAL A 171 12.57 -9.83 -5.53
CA VAL A 171 11.17 -9.93 -5.04
C VAL A 171 10.15 -10.32 -6.12
N TYR A 172 10.54 -10.35 -7.40
CA TYR A 172 9.63 -10.79 -8.46
C TYR A 172 9.17 -12.24 -8.25
N GLY A 173 7.85 -12.45 -8.23
CA GLY A 173 7.24 -13.77 -8.06
C GLY A 173 7.41 -14.39 -6.68
N LYS A 174 7.79 -13.60 -5.67
CA LYS A 174 7.90 -14.02 -4.26
C LYS A 174 6.75 -13.51 -3.42
#